data_AF-A0A7C9RBI4-F1
#
_entry.id   AF-A0A7C9RBI4-F1
#
_cell.length_a   1.000
_cell.length_b   1.000
_cell.length_c   1.000
_cell.angle_alpha   90.00
_cell.angle_beta   90.00
_cell.angle_gamma   90.00
#
_symmetry.space_group_name_H-M   'P 1'
#
loop_
_entity.id
_entity.type
_entity.pdbx_description
1 polymer ?
#
loop_
_entity_poly.entity_id
_entity_poly.type
_entity_poly.pdbx_seq_one_letter_code
_entity_poly.pdbx_strand_id
1 'polypeptide(L)'
;MAKEDQTLLGTFGMEWWEIAAATEKAQSLLGDDATIRGMNEFTGTCPAADKRRGVAIRGISALLGDAGTASMIYLLQEDPSKLDSWEALLDRVLVHPPCYRDLADWWLFFTALDAATGFQLERCTASKREARLTGHLLEALAAQGKVWSEAIAAPITRTGAVLAISEIDLEIGGGEQSTGGDFGLILDFDGSTVQPGARKQSDERRIVPLIFQAKRYARPTADVSQTNFTRGAQRTILASNSCASAYIFYENLGDATTPFPQLVKPVETVPYATTTDVLEDSLDFATYLLRAATNPVCAPRANSADDALRMIFSKAALSDLSALVVVSSDPGATNRYRSSLSLLKHMLRHHGDEEEHVDQS
;
A
#
# COMPACT_ATOMS: atom_id res chain seq x y z
N MET A 1 42.09 -0.95 -7.14
CA MET A 1 41.45 0.33 -6.73
C MET A 1 41.07 1.07 -8.01
N ALA A 2 39.89 0.75 -8.55
CA ALA A 2 39.36 1.44 -9.72
C ALA A 2 38.78 2.78 -9.27
N LYS A 3 39.04 3.82 -10.06
CA LYS A 3 38.51 5.17 -9.89
C LYS A 3 36.99 5.08 -9.81
N GLU A 4 36.41 5.54 -8.69
CA GLU A 4 35.01 5.96 -8.67
C GLU A 4 34.88 7.09 -9.69
N ASP A 5 34.26 6.78 -10.82
CA ASP A 5 33.72 7.80 -11.71
C ASP A 5 32.69 8.59 -10.92
N GLN A 6 33.14 9.69 -10.32
CA GLN A 6 32.31 10.77 -9.78
C GLN A 6 31.60 11.47 -10.94
N THR A 7 30.72 10.76 -11.64
CA THR A 7 29.71 11.40 -12.47
C THR A 7 28.65 11.99 -11.54
N LEU A 8 28.09 13.14 -11.89
CA LEU A 8 26.92 13.73 -11.20
C LEU A 8 25.76 12.72 -11.02
N LEU A 9 25.74 11.66 -11.82
CA LEU A 9 24.72 10.61 -11.86
C LEU A 9 24.96 9.49 -10.83
N GLY A 10 26.21 9.22 -10.43
CA GLY A 10 26.52 8.32 -9.32
C GLY A 10 25.88 8.76 -7.99
N THR A 11 25.51 10.05 -7.90
CA THR A 11 24.77 10.62 -6.76
C THR A 11 23.36 10.04 -6.58
N PHE A 12 22.73 9.46 -7.61
CA PHE A 12 21.35 8.94 -7.52
C PHE A 12 21.27 7.41 -7.45
N GLY A 13 22.40 6.70 -7.45
CA GLY A 13 22.43 5.23 -7.44
C GLY A 13 21.92 4.58 -8.73
N MET A 14 21.59 5.39 -9.74
CA MET A 14 21.11 4.99 -11.05
C MET A 14 21.91 5.72 -12.14
N GLU A 15 22.21 5.00 -13.21
CA GLU A 15 22.76 5.58 -14.43
C GLU A 15 21.67 6.35 -15.20
N TRP A 16 22.08 7.34 -16.01
CA TRP A 16 21.13 8.16 -16.78
C TRP A 16 20.17 7.32 -17.64
N TRP A 17 20.67 6.29 -18.32
CA TRP A 17 19.84 5.44 -19.17
C TRP A 17 18.85 4.59 -18.37
N GLU A 18 19.16 4.24 -17.11
CA GLU A 18 18.24 3.53 -16.22
C GLU A 18 17.13 4.47 -15.74
N ILE A 19 17.49 5.71 -15.39
CA ILE A 19 16.52 6.75 -15.04
C ILE A 19 15.59 7.02 -16.23
N ALA A 20 16.15 7.16 -17.43
CA ALA A 20 15.38 7.40 -18.65
C ALA A 20 14.43 6.24 -18.95
N ALA A 21 14.89 4.99 -18.89
CA ALA A 21 14.05 3.82 -19.14
C ALA A 21 12.92 3.66 -18.09
N ALA A 22 13.23 3.87 -16.81
CA ALA A 22 12.23 3.82 -15.75
C ALA A 22 11.18 4.94 -15.90
N THR A 23 11.63 6.16 -16.23
CA THR A 23 10.76 7.31 -16.47
C THR A 23 9.89 7.07 -17.71
N GLU A 24 10.45 6.59 -18.81
CA GLU A 24 9.71 6.28 -20.04
C GLU A 24 8.64 5.22 -19.79
N LYS A 25 8.96 4.18 -19.00
CA LYS A 25 7.97 3.17 -18.61
C LYS A 25 6.82 3.77 -17.78
N ALA A 26 7.14 4.62 -16.81
CA ALA A 26 6.13 5.33 -16.01
C ALA A 26 5.29 6.29 -16.87
N GLN A 27 5.90 7.02 -17.80
CA GLN A 27 5.19 7.87 -18.76
C GLN A 27 4.32 7.07 -19.72
N SER A 28 4.75 5.88 -20.13
CA SER A 28 3.96 4.99 -20.98
C SER A 28 2.67 4.54 -20.29
N LEU A 29 2.74 4.16 -19.00
CA LEU A 29 1.55 3.88 -18.19
C LEU A 29 0.65 5.11 -18.08
N LEU A 30 1.22 6.27 -17.79
CA LEU A 30 0.46 7.53 -17.63
C LEU A 30 -0.03 8.11 -18.96
N GLY A 31 0.48 7.64 -20.09
CA GLY A 31 0.07 8.00 -21.44
C GLY A 31 -0.96 7.05 -22.05
N ASP A 32 -1.26 5.93 -21.39
CA ASP A 32 -2.27 4.98 -21.83
C ASP A 32 -3.68 5.54 -21.64
N ASP A 33 -4.44 5.66 -22.73
CA ASP A 33 -5.78 6.27 -22.75
C ASP A 33 -6.76 5.62 -21.76
N ALA A 34 -6.64 4.30 -21.55
CA ALA A 34 -7.51 3.57 -20.65
C ALA A 34 -7.16 3.87 -19.18
N THR A 35 -5.86 3.91 -18.87
CA THR A 35 -5.32 4.28 -17.56
C THR A 35 -5.68 5.73 -17.21
N ILE A 36 -5.44 6.69 -18.11
CA ILE A 36 -5.82 8.09 -17.94
C ILE A 36 -7.31 8.21 -17.65
N ARG A 37 -8.14 7.54 -18.45
CA ARG A 37 -9.60 7.55 -18.25
C ARG A 37 -9.99 6.99 -16.88
N GLY A 38 -9.41 5.85 -16.50
CA GLY A 38 -9.68 5.22 -15.20
C GLY A 38 -9.30 6.10 -14.01
N MET A 39 -8.14 6.77 -14.08
CA MET A 39 -7.68 7.70 -13.05
C MET A 39 -8.54 8.96 -12.98
N ASN A 40 -8.92 9.51 -14.14
CA ASN A 40 -9.72 10.72 -14.26
C ASN A 40 -11.18 10.51 -13.87
N GLU A 41 -11.71 9.29 -13.93
CA GLU A 41 -13.08 8.99 -13.52
C GLU A 41 -13.31 9.40 -12.04
N PHE A 42 -12.36 9.08 -11.15
CA PHE A 42 -12.45 9.48 -9.75
C PHE A 42 -12.30 10.99 -9.56
N THR A 43 -11.31 11.61 -10.20
CA THR A 43 -11.08 13.07 -10.11
C THR A 43 -12.24 13.88 -10.69
N GLY A 44 -12.80 13.44 -11.81
CA GLY A 44 -13.92 14.10 -12.48
C GLY A 44 -15.20 14.03 -11.66
N THR A 45 -15.41 12.94 -10.93
CA THR A 45 -16.59 12.81 -10.05
C THR A 45 -16.39 13.47 -8.68
N CYS A 46 -15.15 13.50 -8.17
CA CYS A 46 -14.81 14.11 -6.90
C CYS A 46 -13.66 15.11 -7.07
N PRO A 47 -13.94 16.41 -7.35
CA PRO A 47 -12.90 17.42 -7.55
C PRO A 47 -11.96 17.58 -6.33
N ALA A 48 -12.44 17.25 -5.13
CA ALA A 48 -11.61 17.26 -3.92
C ALA A 48 -10.57 16.12 -3.89
N ALA A 49 -10.69 15.08 -4.73
CA ALA A 49 -9.78 13.95 -4.77
C ALA A 49 -8.35 14.37 -5.13
N ASP A 50 -8.18 15.24 -6.13
CA ASP A 50 -6.86 15.74 -6.54
C ASP A 50 -6.17 16.49 -5.41
N LYS A 51 -6.90 17.42 -4.76
CA LYS A 51 -6.38 18.12 -3.59
C LYS A 51 -6.01 17.16 -2.46
N ARG A 52 -6.81 16.12 -2.21
CA ARG A 52 -6.51 15.11 -1.17
C ARG A 52 -5.26 14.30 -1.52
N ARG A 53 -5.09 13.88 -2.78
CA ARG A 53 -3.87 13.23 -3.26
C ARG A 53 -2.66 14.15 -3.12
N GLY A 54 -2.80 15.42 -3.54
CA GLY A 54 -1.74 16.42 -3.39
C GLY A 54 -1.34 16.66 -1.93
N VAL A 55 -2.31 16.78 -1.03
CA VAL A 55 -2.07 16.86 0.42
C VAL A 55 -1.39 15.59 0.94
N ALA A 56 -1.84 14.41 0.50
CA ALA A 56 -1.22 13.15 0.88
C ALA A 56 0.25 13.11 0.47
N ILE A 57 0.62 13.51 -0.75
CA ILE A 57 2.02 13.56 -1.20
C ILE A 57 2.83 14.62 -0.46
N ARG A 58 2.30 15.84 -0.30
CA ARG A 58 2.99 16.94 0.41
C ARG A 58 3.26 16.64 1.87
N GLY A 59 2.36 15.92 2.53
CA GLY A 59 2.50 15.53 3.93
C GLY A 59 3.64 14.55 4.21
N ILE A 60 4.41 14.19 3.17
CA ILE A 60 5.45 13.16 3.22
C ILE A 60 6.81 13.75 2.80
N SER A 61 7.31 14.74 3.52
CA SER A 61 8.66 15.26 3.28
C SER A 61 9.76 14.18 3.42
N ALA A 62 9.46 13.06 4.09
CA ALA A 62 10.37 11.91 4.23
C ALA A 62 10.51 11.07 2.95
N LEU A 63 9.54 11.16 2.01
CA LEU A 63 9.55 10.42 0.75
C LEU A 63 10.51 11.02 -0.27
N LEU A 64 10.70 12.34 -0.24
CA LEU A 64 11.40 13.04 -1.31
C LEU A 64 12.91 13.01 -1.09
N GLY A 65 13.63 12.65 -2.16
CA GLY A 65 15.05 12.94 -2.28
C GLY A 65 15.28 14.44 -2.50
N ASP A 66 16.53 14.84 -2.62
CA ASP A 66 16.88 16.24 -2.86
C ASP A 66 16.30 16.75 -4.19
N ALA A 67 16.30 15.91 -5.24
CA ALA A 67 15.69 16.26 -6.53
C ALA A 67 14.17 16.44 -6.41
N GLY A 68 13.48 15.55 -5.68
CA GLY A 68 12.03 15.66 -5.47
C GLY A 68 11.65 16.89 -4.67
N THR A 69 12.44 17.22 -3.65
CA THR A 69 12.28 18.44 -2.86
C THR A 69 12.44 19.67 -3.76
N ALA A 70 13.46 19.70 -4.63
CA ALA A 70 13.66 20.78 -5.58
C ALA A 70 12.49 20.90 -6.57
N SER A 71 12.01 19.79 -7.15
CA SER A 71 10.86 19.78 -8.07
C SER A 71 9.59 20.33 -7.41
N MET A 72 9.34 19.98 -6.16
CA MET A 72 8.20 20.52 -5.39
C MET A 72 8.34 22.02 -5.13
N ILE A 73 9.54 22.51 -4.84
CA ILE A 73 9.80 23.95 -4.67
C ILE A 73 9.58 24.70 -5.98
N TYR A 74 10.06 24.17 -7.11
CA TYR A 74 9.83 24.79 -8.42
C TYR A 74 8.34 24.83 -8.78
N LEU A 75 7.61 23.73 -8.55
CA LEU A 75 6.15 23.72 -8.72
C LEU A 75 5.46 24.81 -7.89
N LEU A 76 5.83 24.93 -6.61
CA LEU A 76 5.30 25.96 -5.71
C LEU A 76 5.60 27.38 -6.20
N GLN A 77 6.80 27.62 -6.72
CA GLN A 77 7.22 28.93 -7.23
C GLN A 77 6.49 29.32 -8.52
N GLU A 78 6.22 28.37 -9.39
CA GLU A 78 5.46 28.62 -10.62
C GLU A 78 4.00 28.97 -10.32
N ASP A 79 3.32 28.13 -9.54
CA ASP A 79 1.93 28.31 -9.13
C ASP A 79 1.62 27.38 -7.94
N PRO A 80 1.33 27.91 -6.74
CA PRO A 80 1.00 27.09 -5.58
C PRO A 80 -0.16 26.12 -5.79
N SER A 81 -1.11 26.43 -6.68
CA SER A 81 -2.24 25.54 -6.97
C SER A 81 -1.83 24.27 -7.70
N LYS A 82 -0.67 24.25 -8.40
CA LYS A 82 -0.14 23.04 -9.04
C LYS A 82 0.23 21.96 -8.04
N LEU A 83 0.48 22.32 -6.78
CA LEU A 83 0.68 21.32 -5.74
C LEU A 83 -0.60 20.55 -5.38
N ASP A 84 -1.78 21.13 -5.66
CA ASP A 84 -3.07 20.46 -5.51
C ASP A 84 -3.50 19.72 -6.79
N SER A 85 -2.76 19.87 -7.89
CA SER A 85 -3.01 19.15 -9.16
C SER A 85 -2.31 17.80 -9.14
N TRP A 86 -3.10 16.73 -9.22
CA TRP A 86 -2.55 15.38 -9.25
C TRP A 86 -1.73 15.13 -10.52
N GLU A 87 -2.22 15.61 -11.66
CA GLU A 87 -1.53 15.53 -12.95
C GLU A 87 -0.15 16.21 -12.89
N ALA A 88 -0.07 17.43 -12.34
CA ALA A 88 1.20 18.14 -12.23
C ALA A 88 2.20 17.44 -11.31
N LEU A 89 1.72 16.86 -10.20
CA LEU A 89 2.56 16.07 -9.29
C LEU A 89 3.06 14.78 -9.94
N LEU A 90 2.20 14.09 -10.69
CA LEU A 90 2.57 12.87 -11.41
C LEU A 90 3.66 13.16 -12.44
N ASP A 91 3.41 14.12 -13.32
CA ASP A 91 4.27 14.43 -14.47
C ASP A 91 5.64 14.99 -14.05
N ARG A 92 5.70 15.79 -12.98
CA ARG A 92 6.92 16.54 -12.64
C ARG A 92 7.67 16.01 -11.43
N VAL A 93 7.06 15.14 -10.64
CA VAL A 93 7.67 14.64 -9.40
C VAL A 93 7.61 13.12 -9.37
N LEU A 94 6.41 12.54 -9.39
CA LEU A 94 6.25 11.11 -9.08
C LEU A 94 6.78 10.19 -10.18
N VAL A 95 6.79 10.62 -11.43
CA VAL A 95 7.31 9.82 -12.56
C VAL A 95 8.82 9.57 -12.48
N HIS A 96 9.56 10.44 -11.81
CA HIS A 96 11.02 10.41 -11.80
C HIS A 96 11.55 9.63 -10.59
N PRO A 97 12.22 8.47 -10.77
CA PRO A 97 12.81 7.74 -9.65
C PRO A 97 13.74 8.60 -8.77
N PRO A 98 14.61 9.49 -9.31
CA PRO A 98 15.45 10.37 -8.48
C PRO A 98 14.71 11.32 -7.55
N CYS A 99 13.41 11.57 -7.79
CA CYS A 99 12.61 12.39 -6.88
C CYS A 99 12.31 11.67 -5.56
N TYR A 100 12.45 10.35 -5.52
CA TYR A 100 12.21 9.54 -4.34
C TYR A 100 13.51 9.38 -3.56
N ARG A 101 13.39 9.41 -2.24
CA ARG A 101 14.50 9.10 -1.33
C ARG A 101 14.89 7.63 -1.44
N ASP A 102 13.89 6.76 -1.58
CA ASP A 102 14.04 5.32 -1.61
C ASP A 102 13.37 4.77 -2.88
N LEU A 103 14.13 4.02 -3.68
CA LEU A 103 13.64 3.46 -4.93
C LEU A 103 12.51 2.45 -4.71
N ALA A 104 12.44 1.82 -3.53
CA ALA A 104 11.33 0.95 -3.16
C ALA A 104 9.98 1.69 -3.10
N ASP A 105 9.96 2.97 -2.71
CA ASP A 105 8.72 3.76 -2.67
C ASP A 105 8.22 4.10 -4.07
N TRP A 106 9.13 4.43 -4.99
CA TRP A 106 8.79 4.65 -6.41
C TRP A 106 8.22 3.37 -7.02
N TRP A 107 8.90 2.24 -6.79
CA TRP A 107 8.43 0.93 -7.27
C TRP A 107 7.08 0.54 -6.69
N LEU A 108 6.87 0.72 -5.38
CA LEU A 108 5.61 0.44 -4.71
C LEU A 108 4.47 1.25 -5.33
N PHE A 109 4.70 2.54 -5.55
CA PHE A 109 3.69 3.43 -6.13
C PHE A 109 3.28 3.00 -7.53
N PHE A 110 4.22 2.79 -8.45
CA PHE A 110 3.89 2.39 -9.83
C PHE A 110 3.34 0.97 -9.93
N THR A 111 3.84 0.04 -9.11
CA THR A 111 3.28 -1.30 -9.00
C THR A 111 1.82 -1.26 -8.57
N ALA A 112 1.50 -0.50 -7.53
CA ALA A 112 0.14 -0.39 -7.02
C ALA A 112 -0.78 0.38 -7.97
N LEU A 113 -0.26 1.40 -8.65
CA LEU A 113 -1.02 2.20 -9.62
C LEU A 113 -1.43 1.34 -10.82
N ASP A 114 -0.46 0.68 -11.45
CA ASP A 114 -0.66 -0.20 -12.60
C ASP A 114 -1.59 -1.38 -12.27
N ALA A 115 -1.38 -2.00 -11.10
CA ALA A 115 -2.24 -3.08 -10.62
C ALA A 115 -3.69 -2.60 -10.40
N ALA A 116 -3.87 -1.43 -9.79
CA ALA A 116 -5.19 -0.89 -9.49
C ALA A 116 -5.96 -0.48 -10.75
N THR A 117 -5.29 0.14 -11.72
CA THR A 117 -5.89 0.58 -12.98
C THR A 117 -6.23 -0.62 -13.87
N GLY A 118 -5.32 -1.60 -14.00
CA GLY A 118 -5.60 -2.85 -14.70
C GLY A 118 -6.76 -3.62 -14.07
N PHE A 119 -6.76 -3.79 -12.75
CA PHE A 119 -7.86 -4.45 -12.04
C PHE A 119 -9.20 -3.71 -12.21
N GLN A 120 -9.21 -2.38 -12.12
CA GLN A 120 -10.40 -1.55 -12.29
C GLN A 120 -11.07 -1.82 -13.64
N LEU A 121 -10.28 -1.79 -14.70
CA LEU A 121 -10.75 -1.89 -16.08
C LEU A 121 -11.15 -3.32 -16.48
N GLU A 122 -10.42 -4.33 -15.99
CA GLU A 122 -10.61 -5.72 -16.44
C GLU A 122 -11.44 -6.57 -15.47
N ARG A 123 -11.36 -6.29 -14.17
CA ARG A 123 -11.81 -7.23 -13.13
C ARG A 123 -12.93 -6.68 -12.25
N CYS A 124 -13.11 -5.37 -12.16
CA CYS A 124 -14.14 -4.73 -11.32
C CYS A 124 -15.49 -4.53 -12.04
N THR A 125 -15.60 -4.88 -13.33
CA THR A 125 -16.78 -4.59 -14.17
C THR A 125 -17.97 -5.54 -13.97
N ALA A 126 -17.74 -6.77 -13.52
CA ALA A 126 -18.81 -7.76 -13.30
C ALA A 126 -19.00 -8.01 -11.81
N SER A 127 -20.26 -8.16 -11.37
CA SER A 127 -20.57 -8.41 -9.96
C SER A 127 -19.89 -9.69 -9.47
N LYS A 128 -19.03 -9.53 -8.46
CA LYS A 128 -18.22 -10.57 -7.82
C LYS A 128 -18.32 -10.40 -6.31
N ARG A 129 -17.93 -11.43 -5.56
CA ARG A 129 -17.81 -11.36 -4.09
C ARG A 129 -16.53 -10.63 -3.70
N GLU A 130 -16.51 -10.04 -2.50
CA GLU A 130 -15.38 -9.30 -1.92
C GLU A 130 -14.08 -10.11 -1.91
N ALA A 131 -14.13 -11.37 -1.46
CA ALA A 131 -12.98 -12.26 -1.47
C ALA A 131 -12.37 -12.46 -2.87
N ARG A 132 -13.20 -12.61 -3.90
CA ARG A 132 -12.73 -12.81 -5.29
C ARG A 132 -12.15 -11.52 -5.88
N LEU A 133 -12.70 -10.36 -5.54
CA LEU A 133 -12.16 -9.07 -5.95
C LEU A 133 -10.81 -8.82 -5.30
N THR A 134 -10.71 -9.10 -4.00
CA THR A 134 -9.47 -9.03 -3.24
C THR A 134 -8.40 -9.93 -3.85
N GLY A 135 -8.69 -11.21 -4.08
CA GLY A 135 -7.74 -12.14 -4.71
C GLY A 135 -7.22 -11.63 -6.06
N HIS A 136 -8.11 -11.17 -6.95
CA HIS A 136 -7.67 -10.61 -8.25
C HIS A 136 -6.83 -9.34 -8.10
N LEU A 137 -7.10 -8.47 -7.12
CA LEU A 137 -6.29 -7.28 -6.87
C LEU A 137 -4.89 -7.68 -6.39
N LEU A 138 -4.78 -8.65 -5.48
CA LEU A 138 -3.51 -9.14 -4.96
C LEU A 138 -2.69 -9.86 -6.04
N GLU A 139 -3.35 -10.65 -6.90
CA GLU A 139 -2.76 -11.25 -8.10
C GLU A 139 -2.19 -10.18 -9.04
N ALA A 140 -2.98 -9.15 -9.34
CA ALA A 140 -2.54 -8.03 -10.18
C ALA A 140 -1.36 -7.29 -9.55
N LEU A 141 -1.39 -7.06 -8.24
CA LEU A 141 -0.32 -6.42 -7.49
C LEU A 141 0.98 -7.22 -7.59
N ALA A 142 0.93 -8.54 -7.35
CA ALA A 142 2.10 -9.41 -7.44
C ALA A 142 2.66 -9.49 -8.88
N ALA A 143 1.77 -9.60 -9.88
CA ALA A 143 2.17 -9.63 -11.29
C ALA A 143 2.86 -8.33 -11.72
N GLN A 144 2.26 -7.18 -11.42
CA GLN A 144 2.87 -5.89 -11.76
C GLN A 144 4.13 -5.63 -10.93
N GLY A 145 4.18 -6.07 -9.67
CA GLY A 145 5.39 -5.97 -8.85
C GLY A 145 6.59 -6.60 -9.54
N LYS A 146 6.41 -7.80 -10.12
CA LYS A 146 7.45 -8.45 -10.93
C LYS A 146 7.85 -7.63 -12.15
N VAL A 147 6.88 -7.14 -12.91
CA VAL A 147 7.10 -6.34 -14.14
C VAL A 147 7.85 -5.03 -13.85
N TRP A 148 7.55 -4.39 -12.73
CA TRP A 148 8.24 -3.17 -12.30
C TRP A 148 9.60 -3.47 -11.69
N SER A 149 9.76 -4.55 -10.93
CA SER A 149 11.07 -4.98 -10.42
C SER A 149 12.04 -5.29 -11.55
N GLU A 150 11.58 -5.93 -12.63
CA GLU A 150 12.39 -6.19 -13.83
C GLU A 150 12.84 -4.90 -14.51
N ALA A 151 12.00 -3.86 -14.53
CA ALA A 151 12.32 -2.57 -15.16
C ALA A 151 13.43 -1.81 -14.45
N ILE A 152 13.61 -2.03 -13.15
CA ILE A 152 14.67 -1.43 -12.33
C ILE A 152 15.65 -2.47 -11.78
N ALA A 153 15.76 -3.63 -12.43
CA ALA A 153 16.57 -4.74 -11.92
C ALA A 153 18.05 -4.34 -11.74
N ALA A 154 18.61 -3.60 -12.70
CA ALA A 154 20.02 -3.21 -12.67
C ALA A 154 20.41 -2.40 -11.41
N PRO A 155 19.74 -1.27 -11.08
CA PRO A 155 20.05 -0.53 -9.86
C PRO A 155 19.75 -1.31 -8.57
N ILE A 156 18.68 -2.11 -8.54
CA ILE A 156 18.30 -2.91 -7.37
C ILE A 156 19.34 -4.02 -7.07
N THR A 157 19.83 -4.69 -8.11
CA THR A 157 20.82 -5.77 -7.93
C THR A 157 22.17 -5.21 -7.46
N ARG A 158 22.53 -3.97 -7.83
CA ARG A 158 23.77 -3.33 -7.36
C ARG A 158 23.81 -3.15 -5.83
N THR A 159 22.65 -2.97 -5.19
CA THR A 159 22.58 -2.82 -3.73
C THR A 159 22.37 -4.16 -3.01
N GLY A 160 22.26 -5.27 -3.73
CA GLY A 160 21.94 -6.58 -3.17
C GLY A 160 20.49 -6.72 -2.69
N ALA A 161 19.64 -5.73 -3.00
CA ALA A 161 18.23 -5.73 -2.67
C ALA A 161 17.42 -6.61 -3.64
N VAL A 162 16.20 -6.94 -3.25
CA VAL A 162 15.19 -7.56 -4.11
C VAL A 162 13.84 -6.90 -3.83
N LEU A 163 13.22 -6.32 -4.85
CA LEU A 163 11.85 -5.84 -4.73
C LEU A 163 10.87 -6.95 -5.12
N ALA A 164 10.13 -7.45 -4.14
CA ALA A 164 9.24 -8.58 -4.33
C ALA A 164 7.94 -8.44 -3.54
N ILE A 165 6.90 -9.07 -4.08
CA ILE A 165 5.61 -9.24 -3.43
C ILE A 165 5.40 -10.73 -3.27
N SER A 166 5.24 -11.17 -2.02
CA SER A 166 5.03 -12.56 -1.67
C SER A 166 3.73 -12.73 -0.92
N GLU A 167 2.95 -13.71 -1.32
CA GLU A 167 1.74 -14.09 -0.61
C GLU A 167 2.02 -15.26 0.33
N ILE A 168 1.53 -15.13 1.56
CA ILE A 168 1.47 -16.20 2.56
C ILE A 168 0.00 -16.52 2.73
N ASP A 169 -0.40 -17.66 2.19
CA ASP A 169 -1.75 -18.19 2.33
C ASP A 169 -2.05 -18.51 3.80
N LEU A 170 -3.14 -17.94 4.30
CA LEU A 170 -3.63 -18.13 5.67
C LEU A 170 -4.88 -19.01 5.72
N GLU A 171 -5.44 -19.42 4.58
CA GLU A 171 -6.65 -20.23 4.53
C GLU A 171 -6.39 -21.66 5.03
N ILE A 172 -6.65 -21.89 6.31
CA ILE A 172 -6.85 -23.24 6.84
C ILE A 172 -8.34 -23.57 6.72
N GLY A 173 -8.77 -24.14 5.59
CA GLY A 173 -10.04 -24.88 5.52
C GLY A 173 -11.20 -24.30 4.68
N GLY A 174 -10.97 -23.29 3.84
CA GLY A 174 -11.93 -22.86 2.82
C GLY A 174 -13.11 -22.03 3.33
N GLY A 175 -13.05 -20.72 3.09
CA GLY A 175 -14.25 -19.86 2.99
C GLY A 175 -14.47 -18.84 4.11
N GLU A 176 -14.75 -17.61 3.63
CA GLU A 176 -15.44 -16.47 4.25
C GLU A 176 -15.31 -16.33 5.78
N GLN A 177 -14.36 -15.48 6.18
CA GLN A 177 -13.91 -15.41 7.55
C GLN A 177 -14.82 -14.55 8.42
N SER A 178 -15.14 -15.11 9.58
CA SER A 178 -15.91 -14.45 10.63
C SER A 178 -15.06 -13.39 11.33
N THR A 179 -14.97 -12.21 10.73
CA THR A 179 -14.61 -10.92 11.34
C THR A 179 -13.15 -10.69 11.74
N GLY A 180 -12.45 -9.80 11.01
CA GLY A 180 -11.19 -9.19 11.48
C GLY A 180 -10.42 -8.40 10.42
N GLY A 181 -10.70 -8.64 9.15
CA GLY A 181 -10.11 -8.03 7.96
C GLY A 181 -10.29 -9.00 6.81
N ASP A 182 -10.07 -8.59 5.56
CA ASP A 182 -10.03 -9.55 4.46
C ASP A 182 -8.59 -9.98 4.19
N PHE A 183 -7.63 -9.05 4.24
CA PHE A 183 -6.21 -9.37 4.11
C PHE A 183 -5.31 -8.44 4.92
N GLY A 184 -4.15 -8.97 5.32
CA GLY A 184 -3.05 -8.20 5.86
C GLY A 184 -2.02 -7.87 4.78
N LEU A 185 -1.42 -6.70 4.85
CA LEU A 185 -0.32 -6.30 3.98
C LEU A 185 0.82 -5.75 4.84
N ILE A 186 2.04 -6.22 4.62
CA ILE A 186 3.24 -5.75 5.31
C ILE A 186 4.17 -5.13 4.28
N LEU A 187 4.54 -3.87 4.48
CA LEU A 187 5.64 -3.22 3.76
C LEU A 187 6.92 -3.37 4.61
N ASP A 188 7.88 -4.19 4.20
CA ASP A 188 9.17 -4.41 4.88
C ASP A 188 10.32 -3.94 3.99
N PHE A 189 10.67 -2.66 4.12
CA PHE A 189 11.80 -2.08 3.39
C PHE A 189 12.99 -1.96 4.32
N ASP A 190 14.08 -2.65 4.02
CA ASP A 190 15.29 -2.71 4.84
C ASP A 190 16.23 -1.50 4.68
N GLY A 191 15.88 -0.55 3.79
CA GLY A 191 16.66 0.64 3.50
C GLY A 191 17.79 0.42 2.48
N SER A 192 17.97 -0.80 1.97
CA SER A 192 19.02 -1.12 0.98
C SER A 192 18.83 -0.42 -0.37
N THR A 193 17.63 0.09 -0.63
CA THR A 193 17.23 0.81 -1.86
C THR A 193 17.19 2.33 -1.68
N VAL A 194 17.60 2.85 -0.51
CA VAL A 194 17.77 4.30 -0.29
C VAL A 194 18.83 4.83 -1.24
N GLN A 195 18.51 5.91 -1.94
CA GLN A 195 19.42 6.48 -2.93
C GLN A 195 20.69 7.04 -2.26
N PRO A 196 21.86 6.88 -2.91
CA PRO A 196 23.07 7.59 -2.50
C PRO A 196 22.81 9.09 -2.33
N GLY A 197 23.53 9.74 -1.41
CA GLY A 197 23.36 11.18 -1.16
C GLY A 197 22.08 11.59 -0.41
N ALA A 198 21.06 10.72 -0.29
CA ALA A 198 19.93 10.99 0.58
C ALA A 198 20.38 11.17 2.04
N ARG A 199 19.88 12.19 2.73
CA ARG A 199 20.23 12.46 4.14
C ARG A 199 19.90 11.24 5.00
N LYS A 200 20.89 10.55 5.58
CA LYS A 200 20.65 9.39 6.46
C LYS A 200 19.66 9.73 7.57
N GLN A 201 18.69 8.86 7.78
CA GLN A 201 17.73 8.96 8.89
C GLN A 201 18.00 7.81 9.86
N SER A 202 17.62 7.97 11.12
CA SER A 202 17.84 6.95 12.14
C SER A 202 17.05 5.66 11.91
N ASP A 203 16.04 5.69 11.04
CA ASP A 203 15.13 4.58 10.75
C ASP A 203 15.03 4.35 9.23
N GLU A 204 16.11 3.86 8.63
CA GLU A 204 16.15 3.50 7.20
C GLU A 204 15.34 2.24 6.91
N ARG A 205 15.34 1.29 7.86
CA ARG A 205 14.47 0.12 7.82
C ARG A 205 13.07 0.50 8.30
N ARG A 206 12.04 0.09 7.57
CA ARG A 206 10.64 0.33 7.92
C ARG A 206 9.82 -0.93 7.71
N ILE A 207 9.12 -1.35 8.76
CA ILE A 207 8.13 -2.43 8.71
C ILE A 207 6.76 -1.84 8.99
N VAL A 208 5.84 -1.93 8.05
CA VAL A 208 4.53 -1.27 8.07
C VAL A 208 3.43 -2.30 7.96
N PRO A 209 2.88 -2.79 9.08
CA PRO A 209 1.71 -3.66 9.05
C PRO A 209 0.45 -2.85 8.73
N LEU A 210 -0.36 -3.38 7.82
CA LEU A 210 -1.65 -2.82 7.39
C LEU A 210 -2.70 -3.93 7.39
N ILE A 211 -3.94 -3.57 7.74
CA ILE A 211 -5.11 -4.43 7.57
C ILE A 211 -6.12 -3.75 6.67
N PHE A 212 -6.65 -4.51 5.73
CA PHE A 212 -7.70 -4.05 4.84
C PHE A 212 -8.96 -4.89 5.03
N GLN A 213 -10.08 -4.20 5.16
CA GLN A 213 -11.41 -4.80 5.04
C GLN A 213 -12.02 -4.39 3.71
N ALA A 214 -12.27 -5.34 2.82
CA ALA A 214 -12.93 -5.02 1.58
C ALA A 214 -14.42 -4.83 1.77
N LYS A 215 -14.97 -3.91 0.98
CA LYS A 215 -16.42 -3.71 0.81
C LYS A 215 -16.75 -3.39 -0.63
N ARG A 216 -17.85 -3.95 -1.12
CA ARG A 216 -18.44 -3.54 -2.39
C ARG A 216 -19.39 -2.38 -2.17
N TYR A 217 -19.52 -1.52 -3.17
CA TYR A 217 -20.44 -0.39 -3.12
C TYR A 217 -21.05 -0.05 -4.48
N ALA A 218 -22.10 0.77 -4.41
CA ALA A 218 -22.62 1.56 -5.52
C ALA A 218 -22.53 3.03 -5.10
N ARG A 219 -22.08 3.92 -5.98
CA ARG A 219 -21.81 5.33 -5.62
C ARG A 219 -23.04 5.99 -4.97
N PRO A 220 -22.83 6.86 -3.95
CA PRO A 220 -21.58 7.16 -3.26
C PRO A 220 -21.36 6.32 -1.99
N THR A 221 -22.27 5.42 -1.64
CA THR A 221 -22.35 4.85 -0.28
C THR A 221 -21.94 3.38 -0.24
N ALA A 222 -21.09 3.03 0.71
CA ALA A 222 -20.78 1.64 1.05
C ALA A 222 -21.47 1.22 2.36
N ASP A 223 -21.88 -0.04 2.42
CA ASP A 223 -22.31 -0.70 3.65
C ASP A 223 -21.09 -1.24 4.42
N VAL A 224 -20.96 -0.83 5.68
CA VAL A 224 -19.91 -1.25 6.62
C VAL A 224 -20.51 -1.84 7.91
N SER A 225 -21.77 -2.26 7.87
CA SER A 225 -22.57 -2.72 9.02
C SER A 225 -22.23 -4.09 9.59
N GLN A 226 -21.19 -4.75 9.05
CA GLN A 226 -20.82 -6.09 9.48
C GLN A 226 -20.51 -6.14 10.98
N THR A 227 -21.18 -7.06 11.68
CA THR A 227 -21.03 -7.27 13.12
C THR A 227 -20.80 -8.73 13.44
N ASN A 228 -19.91 -9.00 14.39
CA ASN A 228 -19.79 -10.30 15.02
C ASN A 228 -20.73 -10.36 16.23
N PHE A 229 -21.31 -11.52 16.51
CA PHE A 229 -22.17 -11.73 17.70
C PHE A 229 -21.42 -11.55 19.02
N THR A 230 -20.13 -11.94 19.08
CA THR A 230 -19.31 -11.90 20.30
C THR A 230 -18.38 -10.69 20.36
N ARG A 231 -17.84 -10.26 19.22
CA ARG A 231 -16.84 -9.16 19.15
C ARG A 231 -17.42 -7.80 18.78
N GLY A 232 -18.71 -7.74 18.42
CA GLY A 232 -19.39 -6.50 18.04
C GLY A 232 -19.06 -6.04 16.61
N ALA A 233 -19.27 -4.75 16.37
CA ALA A 233 -19.17 -4.16 15.04
C ALA A 233 -17.72 -4.18 14.52
N GLN A 234 -17.54 -4.61 13.27
CA GLN A 234 -16.24 -4.77 12.62
C GLN A 234 -15.42 -3.48 12.62
N ARG A 235 -16.06 -2.32 12.36
CA ARG A 235 -15.41 -1.00 12.45
C ARG A 235 -14.71 -0.81 13.80
N THR A 236 -15.35 -1.21 14.89
CA THR A 236 -14.80 -1.04 16.26
C THR A 236 -13.57 -1.91 16.47
N ILE A 237 -13.62 -3.15 15.97
CA ILE A 237 -12.49 -4.09 16.03
C ILE A 237 -11.30 -3.51 15.25
N LEU A 238 -11.52 -3.10 14.01
CA LEU A 238 -10.50 -2.50 13.14
C LEU A 238 -9.91 -1.21 13.74
N ALA A 239 -10.76 -0.34 14.31
CA ALA A 239 -10.32 0.91 14.95
C ALA A 239 -9.48 0.70 16.20
N SER A 240 -9.62 -0.46 16.86
CA SER A 240 -8.88 -0.82 18.08
C SER A 240 -7.58 -1.59 17.81
N ASN A 241 -7.24 -1.80 16.54
CA ASN A 241 -6.07 -2.56 16.15
C ASN A 241 -4.77 -1.75 16.36
N SER A 242 -3.67 -2.42 16.70
CA SER A 242 -2.36 -1.79 16.90
C SER A 242 -1.69 -1.32 15.60
N CYS A 243 -2.12 -1.86 14.45
CA CYS A 243 -1.68 -1.40 13.14
C CYS A 243 -2.72 -0.53 12.44
N ALA A 244 -2.31 0.19 11.40
CA ALA A 244 -3.25 0.94 10.58
C ALA A 244 -4.23 0.00 9.89
N SER A 245 -5.52 0.33 10.01
CA SER A 245 -6.62 -0.44 9.45
C SER A 245 -7.43 0.45 8.54
N ALA A 246 -7.80 -0.07 7.37
CA ALA A 246 -8.57 0.68 6.38
C ALA A 246 -9.65 -0.20 5.75
N TYR A 247 -10.67 0.45 5.22
CA TYR A 247 -11.57 -0.16 4.26
C TYR A 247 -11.02 0.03 2.85
N ILE A 248 -11.11 -1.00 2.01
CA ILE A 248 -10.87 -0.93 0.57
C ILE A 248 -12.18 -1.17 -0.17
N PHE A 249 -12.56 -0.23 -1.02
CA PHE A 249 -13.87 -0.19 -1.66
C PHE A 249 -13.79 -0.55 -3.14
N TYR A 250 -14.62 -1.51 -3.53
CA TYR A 250 -14.79 -1.94 -4.92
C TYR A 250 -16.14 -1.47 -5.47
N GLU A 251 -16.12 -0.65 -6.51
CA GLU A 251 -17.36 -0.25 -7.18
C GLU A 251 -17.86 -1.41 -8.04
N ASN A 252 -18.75 -2.23 -7.46
CA ASN A 252 -19.09 -3.53 -8.03
C ASN A 252 -20.55 -3.97 -7.74
N LEU A 253 -21.39 -3.06 -7.26
CA LEU A 253 -22.83 -3.31 -7.03
C LEU A 253 -23.75 -2.61 -8.06
N GLY A 254 -23.19 -1.85 -9.01
CA GLY A 254 -23.95 -1.13 -10.03
C GLY A 254 -23.45 -1.40 -11.46
N ASP A 255 -24.13 -0.81 -12.44
CA ASP A 255 -23.84 -0.98 -13.88
C ASP A 255 -22.81 0.03 -14.41
N ALA A 256 -21.88 0.45 -13.54
CA ALA A 256 -20.86 1.43 -13.92
C ALA A 256 -19.97 0.87 -15.04
N THR A 257 -20.01 1.51 -16.22
CA THR A 257 -19.19 1.12 -17.38
C THR A 257 -17.71 1.34 -17.12
N THR A 258 -17.37 2.24 -16.20
CA THR A 258 -16.01 2.50 -15.75
C THR A 258 -16.06 2.66 -14.23
N PRO A 259 -15.85 1.55 -13.48
CA PRO A 259 -15.73 1.59 -12.03
C PRO A 259 -14.63 2.56 -11.60
N PHE A 260 -14.67 3.12 -10.39
CA PHE A 260 -13.52 3.86 -9.83
C PHE A 260 -12.32 2.93 -9.56
N PRO A 261 -11.09 3.48 -9.53
CA PRO A 261 -9.97 2.79 -8.90
C PRO A 261 -10.33 2.45 -7.46
N GLN A 262 -9.64 1.47 -6.89
CA GLN A 262 -9.96 0.98 -5.54
C GLN A 262 -9.71 2.11 -4.57
N LEU A 263 -10.77 2.51 -3.87
CA LEU A 263 -10.73 3.61 -2.93
C LEU A 263 -10.44 3.05 -1.54
N VAL A 264 -9.46 3.62 -0.87
CA VAL A 264 -9.08 3.26 0.48
C VAL A 264 -9.46 4.38 1.43
N LYS A 265 -10.16 4.01 2.49
CA LYS A 265 -10.55 4.92 3.57
C LYS A 265 -10.02 4.39 4.90
N PRO A 266 -9.16 5.13 5.60
CA PRO A 266 -8.77 4.77 6.96
C PRO A 266 -9.98 4.58 7.88
N VAL A 267 -9.93 3.61 8.78
CA VAL A 267 -11.08 3.29 9.63
C VAL A 267 -11.45 4.45 10.56
N GLU A 268 -10.47 5.26 10.98
CA GLU A 268 -10.67 6.44 11.81
C GLU A 268 -11.50 7.54 11.11
N THR A 269 -11.55 7.57 9.77
CA THR A 269 -12.35 8.54 9.01
C THR A 269 -13.73 8.00 8.63
N VAL A 270 -14.05 6.76 9.00
CA VAL A 270 -15.40 6.20 8.87
C VAL A 270 -16.21 6.64 10.09
N PRO A 271 -17.28 7.45 9.94
CA PRO A 271 -17.97 8.04 11.09
C PRO A 271 -18.89 7.06 11.84
N TYR A 272 -19.52 6.12 11.11
CA TYR A 272 -20.53 5.21 11.63
C TYR A 272 -20.21 3.75 11.28
N ALA A 273 -20.66 2.82 12.12
CA ALA A 273 -20.49 1.39 11.90
C ALA A 273 -21.62 0.79 11.04
N THR A 274 -22.22 1.58 10.13
CA THR A 274 -23.34 1.15 9.30
C THR A 274 -23.08 1.48 7.84
N THR A 275 -22.91 2.75 7.51
CA THR A 275 -22.64 3.22 6.15
C THR A 275 -21.59 4.31 6.15
N THR A 276 -20.94 4.50 5.01
CA THR A 276 -19.97 5.58 4.79
C THR A 276 -20.04 6.07 3.35
N ASP A 277 -19.82 7.37 3.15
CA ASP A 277 -19.56 7.93 1.83
C ASP A 277 -18.12 7.58 1.44
N VAL A 278 -17.96 6.91 0.29
CA VAL A 278 -16.64 6.48 -0.21
C VAL A 278 -15.91 7.60 -0.94
N LEU A 279 -16.56 8.69 -1.32
CA LEU A 279 -15.96 9.85 -1.98
C LEU A 279 -15.40 10.86 -0.98
N GLU A 280 -15.80 10.77 0.28
CA GLU A 280 -15.26 11.57 1.37
C GLU A 280 -14.05 10.87 2.01
N ASP A 281 -12.95 11.61 2.16
CA ASP A 281 -11.71 11.17 2.84
C ASP A 281 -11.04 9.87 2.35
N SER A 282 -11.43 9.39 1.17
CA SER A 282 -10.75 8.29 0.50
C SER A 282 -9.60 8.75 -0.39
N LEU A 283 -8.60 7.88 -0.52
CA LEU A 283 -7.50 7.95 -1.49
C LEU A 283 -7.59 6.74 -2.43
N ASP A 284 -7.01 6.80 -3.62
CA ASP A 284 -6.77 5.57 -4.38
C ASP A 284 -5.71 4.69 -3.67
N PHE A 285 -5.75 3.40 -3.97
CA PHE A 285 -4.90 2.38 -3.35
C PHE A 285 -3.39 2.71 -3.44
N ALA A 286 -2.90 3.17 -4.60
CA ALA A 286 -1.49 3.50 -4.78
C ALA A 286 -1.05 4.68 -3.90
N THR A 287 -1.84 5.75 -3.88
CA THR A 287 -1.58 6.93 -3.05
C THR A 287 -1.67 6.60 -1.56
N TYR A 288 -2.63 5.76 -1.17
CA TYR A 288 -2.74 5.29 0.22
C TYR A 288 -1.50 4.48 0.64
N LEU A 289 -1.08 3.50 -0.17
CA LEU A 289 0.11 2.69 0.14
C LEU A 289 1.37 3.54 0.23
N LEU A 290 1.56 4.48 -0.70
CA LEU A 290 2.69 5.39 -0.66
C LEU A 290 2.70 6.23 0.62
N ARG A 291 1.55 6.80 1.01
CA ARG A 291 1.39 7.56 2.26
C ARG A 291 1.66 6.69 3.49
N ALA A 292 1.15 5.46 3.52
CA ALA A 292 1.38 4.53 4.60
C ALA A 292 2.85 4.12 4.69
N ALA A 293 3.51 3.86 3.56
CA ALA A 293 4.92 3.46 3.48
C ALA A 293 5.86 4.51 4.08
N THR A 294 5.47 5.78 4.14
CA THR A 294 6.40 6.89 4.33
C THR A 294 6.03 7.87 5.45
N ASN A 295 4.79 7.84 5.94
CA ASN A 295 4.34 8.67 7.06
C ASN A 295 3.97 7.80 8.29
N PRO A 296 4.81 7.77 9.34
CA PRO A 296 4.55 6.97 10.54
C PRO A 296 3.35 7.46 11.38
N VAL A 297 2.89 8.71 11.17
CA VAL A 297 1.66 9.21 11.79
C VAL A 297 0.42 8.55 11.16
N CYS A 298 0.51 8.20 9.88
CA CYS A 298 -0.58 7.54 9.16
C CYS A 298 -0.57 6.03 9.33
N ALA A 299 0.62 5.42 9.43
CA ALA A 299 0.76 3.98 9.65
C ALA A 299 1.89 3.68 10.64
N PRO A 300 1.58 3.17 11.85
CA PRO A 300 2.59 2.80 12.84
C PRO A 300 3.63 1.81 12.30
N ARG A 301 4.87 1.94 12.77
CA ARG A 301 5.98 1.05 12.39
C ARG A 301 6.13 -0.09 13.41
N ALA A 302 6.37 -1.29 12.91
CA ALA A 302 6.79 -2.42 13.72
C ALA A 302 8.32 -2.46 13.84
N ASN A 303 8.81 -2.95 14.97
CA ASN A 303 10.25 -3.07 15.23
C ASN A 303 10.85 -4.36 14.64
N SER A 304 10.02 -5.36 14.37
CA SER A 304 10.42 -6.67 13.84
C SER A 304 9.28 -7.35 13.09
N ALA A 305 9.58 -8.46 12.42
CA ALA A 305 8.55 -9.28 11.77
C ALA A 305 7.55 -9.86 12.79
N ASP A 306 8.02 -10.28 13.97
CA ASP A 306 7.17 -10.78 15.04
C ASP A 306 6.24 -9.68 15.57
N ASP A 307 6.77 -8.47 15.74
CA ASP A 307 6.02 -7.30 16.18
C ASP A 307 4.95 -6.92 15.14
N ALA A 308 5.29 -6.93 13.85
CA ALA A 308 4.34 -6.65 12.77
C ALA A 308 3.17 -7.65 12.76
N LEU A 309 3.46 -8.95 12.90
CA LEU A 309 2.43 -9.97 12.98
C LEU A 309 1.58 -9.83 14.26
N ARG A 310 2.20 -9.52 15.41
CA ARG A 310 1.47 -9.25 16.65
C ARG A 310 0.57 -8.03 16.54
N MET A 311 1.02 -6.98 15.85
CA MET A 311 0.20 -5.81 15.59
C MET A 311 -1.02 -6.22 14.77
N ILE A 312 -0.84 -6.92 13.65
CA ILE A 312 -1.93 -7.39 12.79
C ILE A 312 -2.94 -8.26 13.56
N PHE A 313 -2.43 -9.29 14.27
CA PHE A 313 -3.24 -10.26 15.01
C PHE A 313 -3.56 -9.82 16.44
N SER A 314 -3.40 -8.53 16.78
CA SER A 314 -3.68 -8.01 18.13
C SER A 314 -5.16 -8.11 18.49
N LYS A 315 -6.03 -7.99 17.47
CA LYS A 315 -7.50 -8.02 17.58
C LYS A 315 -8.17 -8.95 16.56
N ALA A 316 -7.41 -9.48 15.61
CA ALA A 316 -7.86 -10.49 14.66
C ALA A 316 -7.33 -11.86 15.09
N ALA A 317 -8.20 -12.86 15.13
CA ALA A 317 -7.74 -14.24 15.15
C ALA A 317 -7.07 -14.56 13.82
N LEU A 318 -6.19 -15.58 13.83
CA LEU A 318 -5.46 -15.96 12.63
C LEU A 318 -6.37 -16.49 11.51
N SER A 319 -7.55 -16.98 11.89
CA SER A 319 -8.65 -17.37 10.99
C SER A 319 -9.40 -16.19 10.37
N ASP A 320 -9.04 -14.95 10.70
CA ASP A 320 -9.78 -13.75 10.31
C ASP A 320 -9.07 -12.93 9.23
N LEU A 321 -7.93 -13.40 8.70
CA LEU A 321 -7.35 -12.88 7.45
C LEU A 321 -7.20 -14.00 6.42
N SER A 322 -7.63 -13.78 5.17
CA SER A 322 -7.56 -14.80 4.12
C SER A 322 -6.15 -14.90 3.54
N ALA A 323 -5.45 -13.77 3.47
CA ALA A 323 -4.09 -13.68 2.97
C ALA A 323 -3.25 -12.72 3.80
N LEU A 324 -1.95 -13.00 3.86
CA LEU A 324 -0.93 -12.07 4.30
C LEU A 324 0.02 -11.79 3.14
N VAL A 325 0.03 -10.55 2.66
CA VAL A 325 0.92 -10.11 1.58
C VAL A 325 2.12 -9.39 2.17
N VAL A 326 3.32 -9.81 1.79
CA VAL A 326 4.58 -9.19 2.18
C VAL A 326 5.18 -8.53 0.96
N VAL A 327 5.30 -7.21 1.01
CA VAL A 327 5.97 -6.37 0.03
C VAL A 327 7.32 -5.99 0.62
N SER A 328 8.43 -6.38 -0.02
CA SER A 328 9.75 -6.31 0.61
C SER A 328 10.86 -5.89 -0.34
N SER A 329 11.90 -5.24 0.21
CA SER A 329 13.21 -5.05 -0.43
C SER A 329 14.25 -6.13 -0.03
N ASP A 330 13.93 -6.95 0.97
CA ASP A 330 14.80 -7.99 1.53
C ASP A 330 14.43 -9.38 0.97
N PRO A 331 15.39 -10.13 0.37
CA PRO A 331 15.15 -11.46 -0.21
C PRO A 331 14.77 -12.53 0.83
N GLY A 332 15.10 -12.32 2.10
CA GLY A 332 14.77 -13.23 3.21
C GLY A 332 13.45 -12.94 3.91
N ALA A 333 12.72 -11.88 3.53
CA ALA A 333 11.51 -11.46 4.24
C ALA A 333 10.43 -12.54 4.25
N THR A 334 10.11 -13.16 3.11
CA THR A 334 9.05 -14.18 3.02
C THR A 334 9.27 -15.34 3.96
N ASN A 335 10.50 -15.86 4.02
CA ASN A 335 10.85 -16.94 4.95
C ASN A 335 10.76 -16.48 6.41
N ARG A 336 11.22 -15.26 6.70
CA ARG A 336 11.14 -14.66 8.05
C ARG A 336 9.69 -14.58 8.54
N TYR A 337 8.79 -14.03 7.73
CA TYR A 337 7.36 -13.94 8.09
C TYR A 337 6.71 -15.32 8.19
N ARG A 338 7.05 -16.29 7.34
CA ARG A 338 6.56 -17.67 7.47
C ARG A 338 7.00 -18.32 8.78
N SER A 339 8.27 -18.16 9.15
CA SER A 339 8.82 -18.67 10.41
C SER A 339 8.16 -18.01 11.62
N SER A 340 8.07 -16.67 11.64
CA SER A 340 7.41 -15.91 12.70
C SER A 340 5.93 -16.26 12.84
N LEU A 341 5.21 -16.44 11.74
CA LEU A 341 3.81 -16.86 11.74
C LEU A 341 3.65 -18.28 12.31
N SER A 342 4.59 -19.18 12.02
CA SER A 342 4.58 -20.55 12.55
C SER A 342 4.78 -20.55 14.06
N LEU A 343 5.68 -19.70 14.57
CA LEU A 343 5.88 -19.49 16.01
C LEU A 343 4.61 -18.91 16.66
N LEU A 344 4.00 -17.88 16.06
CA LEU A 344 2.77 -17.27 16.57
C LEU A 344 1.63 -18.29 16.63
N LYS A 345 1.46 -19.12 15.59
CA LYS A 345 0.48 -20.22 15.56
C LYS A 345 0.72 -21.22 16.71
N HIS A 346 1.98 -21.53 17.01
CA HIS A 346 2.32 -22.44 18.10
C HIS A 346 1.99 -21.82 19.47
N MET A 347 2.36 -20.56 19.70
CA MET A 347 2.05 -19.84 20.94
C MET A 347 0.54 -19.74 21.19
N LEU A 348 -0.24 -19.42 20.15
CA LEU A 348 -1.70 -19.31 20.24
C LEU A 348 -2.40 -20.66 20.52
N ARG A 349 -1.80 -21.78 20.09
CA ARG A 349 -2.32 -23.13 20.40
C ARG A 349 -2.02 -23.58 21.82
N HIS A 350 -0.90 -23.16 22.40
CA HIS A 350 -0.47 -23.61 23.73
C HIS A 350 -0.92 -22.71 24.88
N HIS A 351 -1.31 -21.46 24.62
CA HIS A 351 -1.93 -20.58 25.63
C HIS A 351 -3.47 -20.66 25.66
N GLY A 352 -4.08 -21.54 24.86
CA GLY A 352 -5.53 -21.81 24.89
C GLY A 352 -5.98 -22.85 25.92
N ASP A 353 -5.04 -23.56 26.56
CA ASP A 353 -5.31 -24.70 27.47
C ASP A 353 -4.95 -24.41 28.94
N GLU A 354 -4.45 -23.22 29.29
CA GLU A 354 -4.29 -22.83 30.69
C GLU A 354 -5.60 -22.18 31.18
N GLU A 355 -6.54 -23.02 31.62
CA GLU A 355 -7.61 -22.59 32.51
C GLU A 355 -6.98 -21.84 33.69
N GLU A 356 -7.36 -20.57 33.88
CA GLU A 356 -7.19 -19.90 35.17
C GLU A 356 -7.97 -20.72 36.22
N HIS A 357 -7.31 -21.70 36.84
CA HIS A 357 -7.69 -22.21 38.14
C HIS A 357 -7.51 -21.06 39.14
N VAL A 358 -8.54 -20.23 39.23
CA VAL A 358 -8.75 -19.38 40.40
C VAL A 358 -9.10 -20.33 41.54
N ASP A 359 -8.07 -20.70 42.30
CA ASP A 359 -8.23 -21.30 43.62
C ASP A 359 -9.14 -20.37 44.45
N GLN A 360 -10.39 -20.79 44.63
CA GLN A 360 -11.27 -20.20 45.63
C GLN A 360 -10.83 -20.71 47.00
N SER A 361 -10.29 -19.79 47.79
CA SER A 361 -10.11 -19.95 49.24
C SER A 361 -11.33 -19.42 49.99
#